data_AF-A0A6I6AF57-F1
#
_entry.id   AF-A0A6I6AF57-F1
#
_cell.length_a   1.000
_cell.length_b   1.000
_cell.length_c   1.000
_cell.angle_alpha   90.00
_cell.angle_beta   90.00
_cell.angle_gamma   90.00
#
_symmetry.space_group_name_H-M   'P 1'
#
loop_
_entity.id
_entity.type
_entity.pdbx_description
1 polymer ?
#
loop_
_entity_poly.entity_id
_entity_poly.type
_entity_poly.pdbx_seq_one_letter_code
_entity_poly.pdbx_strand_id
1 'polypeptide(L)'
;MTGERQSIQPPHFVISSEGEILGEDTPENQEMVRRVVACVNACDGITTEELESGIISDMRKVIAQTAPLLQERSQMTELLRREIRAEMNARKNKK
;
A
#
# COMPACT_ATOMS: atom_id res chain seq x y z
N MET A 1 -0.36 -55.89 0.03
CA MET A 1 0.15 -54.78 -0.81
C MET A 1 -0.93 -53.70 -0.85
N THR A 2 -0.91 -52.76 0.09
CA THR A 2 -1.87 -51.66 0.18
C THR A 2 -1.33 -50.49 -0.64
N GLY A 3 -1.73 -50.40 -1.91
CA GLY A 3 -1.41 -49.24 -2.74
C GLY A 3 -2.22 -48.04 -2.27
N GLU A 4 -1.55 -47.03 -1.72
CA GLU A 4 -2.14 -45.72 -1.50
C GLU A 4 -2.63 -45.19 -2.85
N ARG A 5 -3.95 -45.07 -3.01
CA ARG A 5 -4.54 -44.34 -4.13
C ARG A 5 -4.13 -42.89 -3.97
N GLN A 6 -3.08 -42.46 -4.68
CA GLN A 6 -2.77 -41.05 -4.82
C GLN A 6 -4.01 -40.35 -5.36
N SER A 7 -4.57 -39.47 -4.53
CA SER A 7 -5.67 -38.59 -4.90
C SER A 7 -5.18 -37.68 -6.02
N ILE A 8 -5.52 -37.98 -7.26
CA ILE A 8 -5.26 -37.10 -8.40
C ILE A 8 -6.27 -35.95 -8.29
N GLN A 9 -5.88 -34.85 -7.65
CA GLN A 9 -6.66 -33.61 -7.74
C GLN A 9 -6.46 -33.05 -9.15
N PRO A 10 -7.54 -32.83 -9.91
CA PRO A 10 -7.43 -32.26 -11.24
C PRO A 10 -6.91 -30.81 -11.15
N PRO A 11 -6.05 -30.38 -12.10
CA PRO A 11 -5.57 -29.01 -12.12
C PRO A 11 -6.74 -28.04 -12.32
N HIS A 12 -6.78 -27.00 -11.49
CA HIS A 12 -7.68 -25.88 -11.66
C HIS A 12 -6.99 -24.86 -12.57
N PHE A 13 -7.70 -24.35 -13.58
CA PHE A 13 -7.16 -23.39 -14.55
C PHE A 13 -7.89 -22.06 -14.45
N VAL A 14 -7.15 -20.98 -14.67
CA VAL A 14 -7.70 -19.62 -14.80
C VAL A 14 -8.10 -19.40 -16.25
N ILE A 15 -9.35 -18.98 -16.46
CA ILE A 15 -9.92 -18.74 -17.79
C ILE A 15 -10.28 -17.25 -17.92
N SER A 16 -9.91 -16.62 -19.03
CA SER A 16 -10.27 -15.24 -19.35
C SER A 16 -11.76 -15.09 -19.68
N SER A 17 -12.27 -13.85 -19.74
CA SER A 17 -13.64 -13.56 -20.18
C SER A 17 -13.92 -14.00 -21.62
N GLU A 18 -12.87 -14.13 -22.43
CA GLU A 18 -12.87 -14.54 -23.83
C GLU A 18 -12.74 -16.06 -24.00
N GLY A 19 -12.56 -16.79 -22.89
CA GLY A 19 -12.44 -18.26 -22.87
C GLY A 19 -11.02 -18.80 -23.04
N GLU A 20 -9.99 -17.95 -22.91
CA GLU A 20 -8.59 -18.38 -23.04
C GLU A 20 -8.04 -18.93 -21.71
N ILE A 21 -7.26 -20.00 -21.77
CA ILE A 21 -6.57 -20.54 -20.58
C ILE A 21 -5.32 -19.68 -20.32
N LEU A 22 -5.32 -18.99 -19.19
CA LEU A 22 -4.23 -18.08 -18.79
C LEU A 22 -3.15 -18.79 -17.95
N GLY A 23 -3.49 -19.93 -17.34
CA GLY A 23 -2.55 -20.73 -16.55
C GLY A 23 -3.23 -21.60 -15.51
N GLU A 24 -2.42 -22.27 -14.69
CA GLU A 24 -2.89 -23.05 -13.54
C GLU A 24 -3.15 -22.16 -12.32
N ASP A 25 -4.23 -22.44 -11.62
CA ASP A 25 -4.62 -21.79 -10.36
C ASP A 25 -3.90 -22.47 -9.18
N THR A 26 -2.60 -22.20 -9.06
CA THR A 26 -1.77 -22.65 -7.94
C THR A 26 -1.58 -21.52 -6.93
N PRO A 27 -1.33 -21.82 -5.63
CA PRO A 27 -1.03 -20.81 -4.63
C PRO A 27 0.14 -19.89 -5.02
N GLU A 28 1.17 -20.44 -5.67
CA GLU A 28 2.32 -19.68 -6.17
C GLU A 28 1.92 -18.68 -7.26
N ASN A 29 1.04 -19.07 -8.18
CA ASN A 29 0.54 -18.21 -9.25
C ASN A 29 -0.40 -17.12 -8.71
N GLN A 30 -1.26 -17.46 -7.73
CA GLN A 30 -2.12 -16.49 -7.05
C GLN A 30 -1.29 -15.39 -6.37
N GLU A 31 -0.22 -15.76 -5.68
CA GLU A 31 0.68 -14.80 -5.04
C GLU A 31 1.40 -13.92 -6.08
N MET A 32 1.82 -14.49 -7.20
CA MET A 32 2.43 -13.73 -8.31
C MET A 32 1.45 -12.68 -8.86
N VAL A 33 0.21 -13.07 -9.16
CA VAL A 33 -0.84 -12.17 -9.65
C VAL A 33 -1.11 -11.05 -8.65
N ARG A 34 -1.23 -11.38 -7.36
CA ARG A 34 -1.43 -10.38 -6.30
C ARG A 34 -0.33 -9.31 -6.30
N ARG A 35 0.93 -9.72 -6.47
CA ARG A 35 2.08 -8.80 -6.52
C ARG A 35 2.06 -7.92 -7.77
N VAL A 36 1.74 -8.49 -8.93
CA VAL A 36 1.62 -7.73 -10.18
C VAL A 36 0.51 -6.68 -10.06
N VAL A 37 -0.67 -7.07 -9.59
CA VAL A 37 -1.79 -6.15 -9.36
C VAL A 37 -1.41 -5.05 -8.37
N ALA A 38 -0.70 -5.37 -7.29
CA ALA A 38 -0.23 -4.35 -6.35
C ALA A 38 0.71 -3.34 -7.01
N CYS A 39 1.64 -3.79 -7.86
CA CYS A 39 2.54 -2.89 -8.60
C CYS A 39 1.78 -2.03 -9.62
N VAL A 40 0.84 -2.61 -10.37
CA VAL A 40 0.01 -1.89 -11.35
C VAL A 40 -0.81 -0.81 -10.64
N ASN A 41 -1.50 -1.17 -9.57
CA ASN A 41 -2.30 -0.22 -8.79
C ASN A 41 -1.45 0.89 -8.16
N ALA A 42 -0.22 0.58 -7.73
CA ALA A 42 0.69 1.57 -7.18
C ALA A 42 1.22 2.57 -8.22
N CYS A 43 1.25 2.16 -9.49
CA CYS A 43 1.68 3.01 -10.61
C CYS A 43 0.50 3.62 -11.38
N ASP A 44 -0.73 3.45 -10.90
CA ASP A 44 -1.91 4.01 -11.56
C ASP A 44 -1.80 5.53 -11.66
N GLY A 45 -2.09 6.06 -12.85
CA GLY A 45 -1.92 7.47 -13.19
C GLY A 45 -0.48 7.93 -13.46
N ILE A 46 0.51 7.02 -13.44
CA ILE A 46 1.90 7.31 -13.83
C ILE A 46 2.15 6.73 -15.23
N THR A 47 2.61 7.57 -16.15
CA THR A 47 2.95 7.13 -17.51
C THR A 47 4.20 6.25 -17.53
N THR A 48 4.36 5.45 -18.58
CA THR A 48 5.55 4.61 -18.74
C THR A 48 6.81 5.47 -18.85
N GLU A 49 6.74 6.60 -19.54
CA GLU A 49 7.84 7.56 -19.68
C GLU A 49 8.27 8.12 -18.31
N GLU A 50 7.32 8.46 -17.45
CA GLU A 50 7.61 8.91 -16.08
C GLU A 50 8.27 7.80 -15.25
N LEU A 51 7.77 6.56 -15.34
CA LEU A 51 8.40 5.41 -14.66
C LEU A 51 9.84 5.19 -15.11
N GLU A 52 10.09 5.19 -16.42
CA GLU A 52 11.43 5.02 -17.02
C GLU A 52 12.38 6.16 -16.65
N SER A 53 11.86 7.39 -16.56
CA SER A 53 12.62 8.56 -16.09
C SER A 53 12.97 8.50 -14.59
N GLY A 54 12.41 7.54 -13.85
CA GLY A 54 12.70 7.33 -12.44
C GLY A 54 11.86 8.19 -11.49
N ILE A 55 10.61 8.54 -11.86
CA ILE A 55 9.70 9.37 -11.06
C ILE A 55 9.59 8.95 -9.59
N ILE A 56 9.62 7.65 -9.30
CA ILE A 56 9.57 7.11 -7.93
C ILE A 56 10.77 7.58 -7.08
N SER A 57 11.96 7.69 -7.68
CA SER A 57 13.15 8.21 -7.02
C SER A 57 12.97 9.67 -6.64
N ASP A 58 12.40 10.46 -7.54
CA ASP A 58 12.17 11.89 -7.32
C ASP A 58 11.06 12.14 -6.29
N MET A 59 9.97 11.36 -6.34
CA MET A 59 8.95 11.37 -5.29
C MET A 59 9.57 11.08 -3.91
N ARG A 60 10.43 10.08 -3.80
CA ARG A 60 11.12 9.75 -2.54
C ARG A 60 11.97 10.91 -2.02
N LYS A 61 12.68 11.64 -2.91
CA LYS A 61 13.46 12.83 -2.52
C LYS A 61 12.55 13.93 -1.97
N VAL A 62 11.47 14.24 -2.68
CA VAL A 62 10.51 15.28 -2.26
C VAL A 62 9.87 14.93 -0.92
N ILE A 63 9.46 13.66 -0.73
CA ILE A 63 8.90 13.18 0.54
C ILE A 63 9.94 13.29 1.66
N ALA A 64 11.19 12.86 1.43
CA ALA A 64 12.25 12.94 2.44
C ALA A 64 12.53 14.39 2.89
N GLN A 65 12.40 15.35 1.98
CA GLN A 65 12.55 16.78 2.30
C GLN A 65 11.32 17.35 3.03
N THR A 66 10.11 16.93 2.65
CA THR A 66 8.86 17.55 3.11
C THR A 66 8.31 16.92 4.38
N ALA A 67 8.47 15.60 4.57
CA ALA A 67 7.92 14.88 5.71
C ALA A 67 8.39 15.41 7.07
N PRO A 68 9.68 15.73 7.30
CA PRO A 68 10.14 16.27 8.57
C PRO A 68 9.47 17.62 8.90
N LEU A 69 9.33 18.50 7.90
CA LEU A 69 8.71 19.82 8.06
C LEU A 69 7.24 19.72 8.48
N LEU A 70 6.51 18.79 7.85
CA LEU A 70 5.11 18.53 8.21
C LEU A 70 4.98 17.93 9.62
N GLN A 71 5.93 17.08 10.00
CA GLN A 71 5.97 16.47 11.34
C GLN A 71 6.24 17.51 12.42
N GLU A 72 7.23 18.38 12.24
CA GLU A 72 7.54 19.48 13.16
C GLU A 72 6.34 20.42 13.33
N ARG A 73 5.73 20.84 12.22
CA ARG A 73 4.54 21.69 12.23
C ARG A 73 3.38 21.03 12.99
N SER A 74 3.18 19.72 12.79
CA SER A 74 2.15 18.97 13.51
C SER A 74 2.40 18.96 15.02
N GLN A 75 3.64 18.68 15.45
CA GLN A 75 4.00 18.67 16.87
C GLN A 75 3.82 20.05 17.52
N MET A 76 4.27 21.11 16.84
CA MET A 76 4.11 22.48 17.32
C MET A 76 2.63 22.86 17.48
N THR A 77 1.80 22.47 16.51
CA THR A 77 0.35 22.71 16.57
C THR A 77 -0.30 22.02 17.77
N GLU A 78 0.12 20.78 18.07
CA GLU A 78 -0.38 20.04 19.23
C GLU A 78 0.06 20.66 20.56
N LEU A 79 1.30 21.14 20.66
CA LEU A 79 1.78 21.85 21.85
C LEU A 79 0.97 23.13 22.09
N LEU A 80 0.75 23.93 21.04
CA LEU A 80 -0.04 25.16 21.12
C LEU A 80 -1.49 24.87 21.56
N ARG A 81 -2.11 23.82 21.01
CA ARG A 81 -3.47 23.40 21.40
C ARG A 81 -3.55 23.00 22.87
N ARG A 82 -2.53 22.31 23.40
CA ARG A 82 -2.46 21.94 24.82
C ARG A 82 -2.35 23.18 25.70
N GLU A 83 -1.49 24.13 25.34
CA GLU A 83 -1.29 25.37 26.10
C GLU A 83 -2.57 26.20 26.16
N ILE A 84 -3.23 26.42 25.02
CA ILE A 84 -4.52 27.14 24.96
C ILE A 84 -5.55 26.46 25.88
N ARG A 85 -5.62 25.13 25.88
CA ARG A 85 -6.55 24.38 26.74
C ARG A 85 -6.22 24.55 28.22
N ALA A 86 -4.94 24.51 28.58
CA ALA A 86 -4.50 24.70 29.96
C ALA A 86 -4.86 26.10 30.48
N GLU A 87 -4.58 27.13 29.68
CA GLU A 87 -4.88 28.53 30.02
C GLU A 87 -6.39 28.76 30.16
N MET A 88 -7.22 28.20 29.26
CA MET A 88 -8.67 28.30 29.34
C MET A 88 -9.24 27.64 30.61
N ASN A 89 -8.69 26.48 31.00
CA ASN A 89 -9.07 25.80 32.24
C ASN A 89 -8.64 26.59 33.48
N ALA A 90 -7.43 27.15 33.49
CA ALA A 90 -6.94 27.98 34.59
C ALA A 90 -7.80 29.22 34.82
N ARG A 91 -8.26 29.87 33.74
CA ARG A 91 -9.20 31.00 33.81
C ARG A 91 -10.57 30.60 34.35
N LYS A 92 -11.04 29.40 34.02
CA LYS A 92 -12.33 28.89 34.49
C LYS A 92 -12.30 28.55 35.99
N ASN A 93 -11.17 28.08 36.51
CA ASN A 93 -11.02 27.73 37.94
C ASN A 93 -10.74 28.95 38.85
N LYS A 94 -10.42 30.12 38.28
CA LYS A 94 -10.22 31.39 39.01
C LYS A 94 -11.49 32.25 39.12
N LYS A 95 -12.59 31.84 38.48
CA LYS A 95 -13.92 32.45 38.57
C LYS A 95 -14.82 31.55 39.41
#